data_AF-A0A522MK55-F1
#
_entry.id   AF-A0A522MK55-F1
#
_cell.length_a   1.000
_cell.length_b   1.000
_cell.length_c   1.000
_cell.angle_alpha   90.00
_cell.angle_beta   90.00
_cell.angle_gamma   90.00
#
_symmetry.space_group_name_H-M   'P 1'
#
loop_
_entity.id
_entity.type
_entity.pdbx_description
1 polymer ?
#
loop_
_entity_poly.entity_id
_entity_poly.type
_entity_poly.pdbx_seq_one_letter_code
_entity_poly.pdbx_strand_id
1 'polypeptide(L)'
;MTHLAGTLDAQSRKLLEVDEQIQPSLLRRFFDRLRNQDEKVLLAIIKFYLDGSHGGEDTLDKLDILFTRLAEIPRGDHGSLVRERHEIQRLLQPLLLLLPPSVVSKQEIEVLTQALADLKTEVLACRSFTELAAGGALDRFRTLKRRVGETMLHPQILPVLLETTVAIKNRFRELWEDEETALLADTNKVRELEKQLSGHPEIATPDLREMLETFASAQKRFDQGKDTENLRRDDALKLRMALNRILEQFDVTQFSGIFPAPLDPATVPPSAASPDPVAPPGEVPASPFQADGLLQEYVSKILFALELVGDDRPAAEAVTAKELASLRLEACEVEACRRLLDGQPPSASIAYERARLLVQAAALRIRMDEEAREVDRLFRRGSDHLAETLERASQSLQRASEIDRRFAWIVDDALYRGDTNNLEQLYRCRFRLLRAYSGLWLIHNERGGISPF
;
A
#
# COMPACT_ATOMS: atom_id res chain seq x y z
N MET A 1 47.23 -9.33 -28.10
CA MET A 1 46.10 -8.39 -27.87
C MET A 1 44.95 -8.58 -28.85
N THR A 2 45.20 -8.83 -30.14
CA THR A 2 44.17 -9.10 -31.18
C THR A 2 43.29 -10.33 -30.92
N HIS A 3 43.86 -11.43 -30.39
CA HIS A 3 43.07 -12.63 -30.06
C HIS A 3 42.13 -12.41 -28.86
N LEU A 4 42.53 -11.62 -27.86
CA LEU A 4 41.70 -11.32 -26.70
C LEU A 4 40.52 -10.41 -27.09
N ALA A 5 40.79 -9.40 -27.94
CA ALA A 5 39.76 -8.52 -28.50
C ALA A 5 38.73 -9.31 -29.31
N GLY A 6 39.17 -10.19 -30.22
CA GLY A 6 38.25 -11.02 -31.01
C GLY A 6 37.40 -11.96 -30.16
N THR A 7 37.94 -12.52 -29.09
CA THR A 7 37.16 -13.35 -28.14
C THR A 7 36.15 -12.51 -27.35
N LEU A 8 36.53 -11.32 -26.88
CA LEU A 8 35.63 -10.38 -26.20
C LEU A 8 34.48 -9.94 -27.10
N ASP A 9 34.77 -9.60 -28.35
CA ASP A 9 33.75 -9.21 -29.34
C ASP A 9 32.79 -10.36 -29.66
N ALA A 10 33.27 -11.60 -29.66
CA ALA A 10 32.45 -12.78 -29.85
C ALA A 10 31.55 -13.06 -28.63
N GLN A 11 32.06 -12.87 -27.41
CA GLN A 11 31.24 -13.02 -26.19
C GLN A 11 30.21 -11.89 -26.07
N SER A 12 30.59 -10.65 -26.41
CA SER A 12 29.67 -9.51 -26.42
C SER A 12 28.49 -9.75 -27.36
N ARG A 13 28.75 -10.25 -28.58
CA ARG A 13 27.69 -10.63 -29.52
C ARG A 13 26.76 -11.72 -28.99
N LYS A 14 27.30 -12.76 -28.37
CA LYS A 14 26.48 -13.82 -27.74
C LYS A 14 25.61 -13.29 -26.60
N LEU A 15 26.11 -12.34 -25.82
CA LEU A 15 25.33 -11.69 -24.76
C LEU A 15 24.21 -10.84 -25.35
N LEU A 16 24.46 -10.12 -26.45
CA LEU A 16 23.44 -9.37 -27.17
C LEU A 16 22.35 -10.28 -27.74
N GLU A 17 22.70 -11.43 -28.34
CA GLU A 17 21.74 -12.42 -28.84
C GLU A 17 20.83 -12.98 -27.74
N VAL A 18 21.37 -13.18 -26.53
CA VAL A 18 20.56 -13.61 -25.38
C VAL A 18 19.69 -12.45 -24.87
N ASP A 19 20.22 -11.24 -24.84
CA ASP A 19 19.51 -10.06 -24.38
C ASP A 19 18.35 -9.63 -25.30
N GLU A 20 18.42 -9.90 -26.61
CA GLU A 20 17.31 -9.69 -27.54
C GLU A 20 16.01 -10.41 -27.10
N GLN A 21 16.13 -11.49 -26.34
CA GLN A 21 14.99 -12.23 -25.79
C GLN A 21 14.36 -11.51 -24.57
N ILE A 22 15.07 -10.58 -23.95
CA ILE A 22 14.61 -9.82 -22.79
C ILE A 22 13.80 -8.63 -23.29
N GLN A 23 12.49 -8.67 -23.05
CA GLN A 23 11.60 -7.57 -23.42
C GLN A 23 11.75 -6.37 -22.46
N PRO A 24 11.58 -5.12 -22.91
CA PRO A 24 11.66 -3.94 -22.04
C PRO A 24 10.70 -4.00 -20.83
N SER A 25 9.52 -4.61 -21.00
CA SER A 25 8.55 -4.82 -19.91
C SER A 25 9.10 -5.73 -18.80
N LEU A 26 9.83 -6.78 -19.16
CA LEU A 26 10.43 -7.71 -18.21
C LEU A 26 11.55 -7.02 -17.42
N LEU A 27 12.38 -6.24 -18.12
CA LEU A 27 13.42 -5.42 -17.50
C LEU A 27 12.82 -4.42 -16.49
N ARG A 28 11.74 -3.73 -16.88
CA ARG A 28 11.02 -2.80 -16.00
C ARG A 28 10.56 -3.49 -14.71
N ARG A 29 9.87 -4.63 -14.83
CA ARG A 29 9.36 -5.41 -13.68
C ARG A 29 10.49 -5.88 -12.76
N PHE A 30 11.61 -6.31 -13.35
CA PHE A 30 12.78 -6.71 -12.57
C PHE A 30 13.29 -5.57 -11.69
N PHE A 31 13.49 -4.37 -12.27
CA PHE A 31 13.97 -3.21 -11.53
C PHE A 31 12.92 -2.60 -10.59
N ASP A 32 11.63 -2.76 -10.85
CA ASP A 32 10.55 -2.37 -9.92
C ASP A 32 10.61 -3.15 -8.60
N ARG A 33 10.99 -4.43 -8.64
CA ARG A 33 11.09 -5.29 -7.45
C ARG A 33 12.39 -5.10 -6.65
N LEU A 34 13.36 -4.41 -7.24
CA LEU A 34 14.71 -4.34 -6.71
C LEU A 34 14.83 -3.17 -5.73
N ARG A 35 14.77 -3.47 -4.42
CA ARG A 35 14.75 -2.47 -3.34
C ARG A 35 16.03 -1.60 -3.27
N ASN A 36 17.19 -2.20 -3.55
CA ASN A 36 18.49 -1.53 -3.49
C ASN A 36 19.20 -1.62 -4.83
N GLN A 37 19.25 -0.52 -5.57
CA GLN A 37 19.89 -0.46 -6.87
C GLN A 37 21.34 0.02 -6.70
N ASP A 38 22.30 -0.80 -7.12
CA ASP A 38 23.71 -0.37 -7.19
C ASP A 38 23.92 0.48 -8.44
N GLU A 39 24.27 1.75 -8.24
CA GLU A 39 24.58 2.73 -9.29
C GLU A 39 25.62 2.18 -10.27
N LYS A 40 26.64 1.45 -9.79
CA LYS A 40 27.70 0.90 -10.65
C LYS A 40 27.16 -0.19 -11.57
N VAL A 41 26.21 -0.98 -11.09
CA VAL A 41 25.56 -2.02 -11.90
C VAL A 41 24.70 -1.37 -12.98
N LEU A 42 23.90 -0.35 -12.64
CA LEU A 42 23.12 0.40 -13.62
C LEU A 42 24.02 1.03 -14.69
N LEU A 43 25.11 1.69 -14.30
CA LEU A 43 26.06 2.29 -15.23
C LEU A 43 26.70 1.25 -16.16
N ALA A 44 27.05 0.08 -15.63
CA ALA A 44 27.64 -1.01 -16.44
C ALA A 44 26.63 -1.58 -17.45
N ILE A 45 25.37 -1.77 -17.06
CA ILE A 45 24.31 -2.24 -17.95
C ILE A 45 23.99 -1.20 -19.02
N ILE A 46 23.89 0.07 -18.64
CA ILE A 46 23.69 1.16 -19.61
C ILE A 46 24.84 1.17 -20.62
N LYS A 47 26.09 1.09 -20.15
CA LYS A 47 27.26 1.03 -21.03
C LYS A 47 27.18 -0.16 -21.99
N PHE A 48 26.78 -1.35 -21.51
CA PHE A 48 26.58 -2.52 -22.37
C PHE A 48 25.60 -2.24 -23.52
N TYR A 49 24.48 -1.58 -23.23
CA TYR A 49 23.50 -1.20 -24.27
C TYR A 49 24.00 -0.10 -25.21
N LEU A 50 24.79 0.85 -24.71
CA LEU A 50 25.42 1.87 -25.55
C LEU A 50 26.55 1.30 -26.41
N ASP A 51 27.23 0.24 -25.98
CA ASP A 51 28.28 -0.42 -26.76
C ASP A 51 27.69 -1.37 -27.84
N GLY A 52 26.47 -1.90 -27.61
CA GLY A 52 25.70 -2.70 -28.58
C GLY A 52 25.10 -1.84 -29.70
N SER A 53 24.98 -2.37 -30.92
CA SER A 53 24.49 -1.59 -32.07
C SER A 53 23.12 -0.95 -31.79
N HIS A 54 23.02 0.36 -31.98
CA HIS A 54 22.01 1.24 -31.39
C HIS A 54 20.63 1.23 -32.09
N GLY A 55 20.38 0.36 -33.06
CA GLY A 55 19.30 0.56 -34.03
C GLY A 55 17.91 0.05 -33.65
N GLY A 56 17.75 -0.57 -32.48
CA GLY A 56 16.49 -1.19 -32.06
C GLY A 56 15.63 -0.28 -31.17
N GLU A 57 14.35 -0.12 -31.49
CA GLU A 57 13.35 0.55 -30.64
C GLU A 57 13.34 -0.05 -29.22
N ASP A 58 13.45 -1.38 -29.11
CA ASP A 58 13.56 -2.10 -27.83
C ASP A 58 14.78 -1.68 -27.00
N THR A 59 15.92 -1.40 -27.64
CA THR A 59 17.15 -0.97 -26.94
C THR A 59 16.97 0.43 -26.36
N LEU A 60 16.33 1.34 -27.09
CA LEU A 60 16.01 2.68 -26.59
C LEU A 60 15.04 2.62 -25.41
N ASP A 61 14.04 1.74 -25.46
CA ASP A 61 13.11 1.53 -24.35
C ASP A 61 13.81 0.97 -23.10
N LYS A 62 14.75 0.04 -23.27
CA LYS A 62 15.59 -0.48 -22.16
C LYS A 62 16.47 0.63 -21.57
N LEU A 63 17.13 1.41 -22.42
CA LEU A 63 17.94 2.56 -22.01
C LEU A 63 17.11 3.60 -21.26
N ASP A 64 15.91 3.92 -21.74
CA ASP A 64 14.98 4.83 -21.06
C ASP A 64 14.64 4.37 -19.65
N ILE A 65 14.35 3.07 -19.46
CA ILE A 65 14.11 2.48 -18.14
C ILE A 65 15.35 2.66 -17.25
N LEU A 66 16.53 2.28 -17.73
CA LEU A 66 17.77 2.30 -16.95
C LEU A 66 18.23 3.70 -16.58
N PHE A 67 18.15 4.65 -17.53
CA PHE A 67 18.46 6.05 -17.25
C PHE A 67 17.46 6.65 -16.26
N THR A 68 16.17 6.31 -16.38
CA THR A 68 15.17 6.74 -15.41
C THR A 68 15.51 6.22 -14.01
N ARG A 69 15.95 4.96 -13.89
CA ARG A 69 16.45 4.41 -12.61
C ARG A 69 17.69 5.09 -12.09
N LEU A 70 18.63 5.41 -12.96
CA LEU A 70 19.85 6.12 -12.57
C LEU A 70 19.55 7.52 -12.00
N ALA A 71 18.50 8.17 -12.51
CA ALA A 71 18.03 9.46 -12.02
C ALA A 71 17.17 9.39 -10.75
N GLU A 72 16.78 8.19 -10.31
CA GLU A 72 15.99 7.97 -9.10
C GLU A 72 16.89 7.77 -7.87
N ILE A 73 16.51 8.34 -6.74
CA ILE A 73 16.97 7.94 -5.40
C ILE A 73 15.80 7.23 -4.72
N PRO A 74 15.87 5.90 -4.48
CA PRO A 74 14.81 5.16 -3.80
C PRO A 74 14.56 5.73 -2.41
N ARG A 75 13.30 6.01 -2.07
CA ARG A 75 12.87 6.28 -0.69
C ARG A 75 12.21 5.03 -0.09
N GLY A 76 12.36 4.87 1.22
CA GLY A 76 11.80 3.73 1.97
C GLY A 76 10.28 3.63 1.83
N ASP A 77 9.60 4.78 1.79
CA ASP A 77 8.15 4.86 1.61
C ASP A 77 7.84 5.55 0.28
N HIS A 78 7.29 4.74 -0.63
CA HIS A 78 6.40 5.16 -1.72
C HIS A 78 6.85 6.37 -2.55
N GLY A 79 8.06 6.32 -3.11
CA GLY A 79 8.56 7.43 -3.91
C GLY A 79 9.99 7.22 -4.38
N SER A 80 10.38 7.99 -5.39
CA SER A 80 11.79 8.17 -5.74
C SER A 80 12.07 9.66 -5.78
N LEU A 81 13.12 10.14 -5.12
CA LEU A 81 13.54 11.50 -5.40
C LEU A 81 14.16 11.54 -6.80
N VAL A 82 13.92 12.64 -7.50
CA VAL A 82 14.74 12.98 -8.65
C VAL A 82 16.10 13.39 -8.09
N ARG A 83 17.19 12.80 -8.59
CA ARG A 83 18.54 13.32 -8.35
C ARG A 83 18.63 14.77 -8.83
N GLU A 84 19.52 15.55 -8.23
CA GLU A 84 19.71 16.91 -8.70
C GLU A 84 20.30 16.92 -10.11
N ARG A 85 19.97 17.96 -10.90
CA ARG A 85 20.43 18.10 -12.30
C ARG A 85 21.93 17.88 -12.45
N HIS A 86 22.72 18.46 -11.55
CA HIS A 86 24.17 18.39 -11.59
C HIS A 86 24.69 16.95 -11.31
N GLU A 87 24.00 16.18 -10.47
CA GLU A 87 24.33 14.78 -10.21
C GLU A 87 24.00 13.90 -11.42
N ILE A 88 22.82 14.10 -12.02
CA ILE A 88 22.41 13.40 -13.24
C ILE A 88 23.45 13.67 -14.34
N GLN A 89 23.82 14.92 -14.56
CA GLN A 89 24.85 15.29 -15.55
C GLN A 89 26.20 14.63 -15.26
N ARG A 90 26.64 14.61 -13.99
CA ARG A 90 27.89 13.95 -13.57
C ARG A 90 27.90 12.45 -13.90
N LEU A 91 26.76 11.77 -13.73
CA LEU A 91 26.63 10.34 -14.01
C LEU A 91 26.54 10.02 -15.50
N LEU A 92 25.86 10.88 -16.26
CA LEU A 92 25.64 10.68 -17.69
C LEU A 92 26.86 11.07 -18.53
N GLN A 93 27.62 12.08 -18.13
CA GLN A 93 28.72 12.63 -18.93
C GLN A 93 29.73 11.55 -19.40
N PRO A 94 30.21 10.62 -18.56
CA PRO A 94 31.14 9.58 -19.01
C PRO A 94 30.53 8.62 -20.05
N LEU A 95 29.22 8.36 -19.97
CA LEU A 95 28.51 7.47 -20.89
C LEU A 95 28.29 8.15 -22.24
N LEU A 96 27.87 9.42 -22.23
CA LEU A 96 27.57 10.17 -23.44
C LEU A 96 28.83 10.53 -24.24
N LEU A 97 30.01 10.60 -23.60
CA LEU A 97 31.29 10.76 -24.28
C LEU A 97 31.69 9.55 -25.15
N LEU A 98 31.06 8.38 -24.94
CA LEU A 98 31.29 7.17 -25.75
C LEU A 98 30.51 7.22 -27.07
N LEU A 99 29.49 8.08 -27.16
CA LEU A 99 28.61 8.17 -28.31
C LEU A 99 29.19 9.13 -29.37
N PRO A 100 28.87 8.91 -30.66
CA PRO A 100 29.19 9.87 -31.69
C PRO A 100 28.53 11.24 -31.40
N PRO A 101 29.17 12.35 -31.79
CA PRO A 101 28.61 13.68 -31.57
C PRO A 101 27.26 13.80 -32.27
N SER A 102 26.25 14.24 -31.50
CA SER A 102 24.91 14.49 -32.01
C SER A 102 24.90 15.62 -33.04
N VAL A 103 24.08 15.45 -34.08
CA VAL A 103 23.90 16.41 -35.19
C VAL A 103 22.67 17.33 -34.98
N VAL A 104 22.01 17.22 -33.83
CA VAL A 104 20.75 17.92 -33.53
C VAL A 104 20.99 19.44 -33.42
N SER A 105 20.11 20.22 -34.05
CA SER A 105 20.23 21.68 -34.05
C SER A 105 19.93 22.29 -32.67
N LYS A 106 20.54 23.44 -32.35
CA LYS A 106 20.27 24.16 -31.09
C LYS A 106 18.78 24.52 -30.93
N GLN A 107 18.15 24.96 -32.03
CA GLN A 107 16.72 25.30 -32.03
C GLN A 107 15.85 24.09 -31.70
N GLU A 108 16.18 22.91 -32.23
CA GLU A 108 15.46 21.68 -31.93
C GLU A 108 15.62 21.26 -30.46
N ILE A 109 16.82 21.40 -29.89
CA ILE A 109 17.07 21.15 -28.46
C ILE A 109 16.22 22.09 -27.59
N GLU A 110 16.16 23.38 -27.93
CA GLU A 110 15.35 24.36 -27.19
C GLU A 110 13.86 24.02 -27.26
N VAL A 111 13.34 23.68 -28.45
CA VAL A 111 11.93 23.31 -28.64
C VAL A 111 11.57 22.06 -27.83
N LEU A 112 12.41 21.02 -27.88
CA LEU A 112 12.17 19.78 -27.12
C LEU A 112 12.24 20.01 -25.61
N THR A 113 13.21 20.81 -25.16
CA THR A 113 13.38 21.16 -23.74
C THR A 113 12.18 21.95 -23.23
N GLN A 114 11.68 22.91 -24.01
CA GLN A 114 10.50 23.68 -23.66
C GLN A 114 9.25 22.80 -23.61
N ALA A 115 9.03 21.94 -24.61
CA ALA A 115 7.90 21.02 -24.63
C ALA A 115 7.89 20.07 -23.41
N LEU A 116 9.07 19.60 -22.98
CA LEU A 116 9.21 18.81 -21.75
C LEU A 116 8.85 19.63 -20.50
N ALA A 117 9.31 20.87 -20.41
CA ALA A 117 9.01 21.77 -19.29
C ALA A 117 7.52 22.11 -19.20
N ASP A 118 6.86 22.37 -20.34
CA ASP A 118 5.43 22.66 -20.42
C ASP A 118 4.60 21.45 -19.95
N LEU A 119 4.91 20.26 -20.46
CA LEU A 119 4.24 19.01 -20.04
C LEU A 119 4.48 18.70 -18.57
N LYS A 120 5.70 18.92 -18.06
CA LYS A 120 6.01 18.78 -16.64
C LYS A 120 5.13 19.69 -15.80
N THR A 121 5.04 20.96 -16.18
CA THR A 121 4.24 21.96 -15.45
C THR A 121 2.76 21.60 -15.46
N GLU A 122 2.24 21.17 -16.61
CA GLU A 122 0.85 20.74 -16.75
C GLU A 122 0.53 19.53 -15.87
N VAL A 123 1.36 18.47 -15.90
CA VAL A 123 1.15 17.27 -15.07
C VAL A 123 1.22 17.60 -13.58
N LEU A 124 2.16 18.44 -13.17
CA LEU A 124 2.29 18.85 -11.77
C LEU A 124 1.13 19.73 -11.29
N ALA A 125 0.43 20.40 -12.20
CA ALA A 125 -0.75 21.20 -11.88
C ALA A 125 -2.02 20.35 -11.64
N CYS A 126 -2.09 19.14 -12.18
CA CYS A 126 -3.24 18.24 -11.99
C CYS A 126 -3.43 17.91 -10.52
N ARG A 127 -4.65 18.06 -9.99
CA ARG A 127 -4.99 17.87 -8.56
C ARG A 127 -5.67 16.55 -8.24
N SER A 128 -6.12 15.83 -9.25
CA SER A 128 -6.77 14.53 -9.09
C SER A 128 -6.27 13.53 -10.10
N PHE A 129 -6.38 12.24 -9.77
CA PHE A 129 -6.07 11.16 -10.71
C PHE A 129 -6.90 11.27 -11.98
N THR A 130 -8.20 11.55 -11.86
CA THR A 130 -9.11 11.65 -13.02
C THR A 130 -8.69 12.77 -13.97
N GLU A 131 -8.32 13.95 -13.45
CA GLU A 131 -7.81 15.06 -14.25
C GLU A 131 -6.54 14.66 -15.01
N LEU A 132 -5.57 14.05 -14.32
CA LEU A 132 -4.33 13.60 -14.93
C LEU A 132 -4.57 12.49 -15.97
N ALA A 133 -5.44 11.54 -15.66
CA ALA A 133 -5.68 10.37 -16.49
C ALA A 133 -6.50 10.70 -17.74
N ALA A 134 -7.53 11.55 -17.62
CA ALA A 134 -8.38 11.94 -18.74
C ALA A 134 -7.83 13.15 -19.53
N GLY A 135 -6.95 13.98 -18.95
CA GLY A 135 -6.44 15.21 -19.56
C GLY A 135 -5.45 15.03 -20.73
N GLY A 136 -5.05 13.79 -21.03
CA GLY A 136 -4.20 13.45 -22.18
C GLY A 136 -2.73 13.89 -22.08
N ALA A 137 -2.32 14.57 -21.00
CA ALA A 137 -0.94 15.01 -20.79
C ALA A 137 0.05 13.85 -20.81
N LEU A 138 -0.31 12.72 -20.21
CA LEU A 138 0.51 11.50 -20.21
C LEU A 138 0.70 10.92 -21.62
N ASP A 139 -0.33 10.97 -22.47
CA ASP A 139 -0.26 10.44 -23.83
C ASP A 139 0.50 11.36 -24.78
N ARG A 140 0.40 12.68 -24.56
CA ARG A 140 1.28 13.67 -25.23
C ARG A 140 2.72 13.48 -24.81
N PHE A 141 3.00 13.24 -23.52
CA PHE A 141 4.35 12.95 -23.03
C PHE A 141 4.93 11.66 -23.63
N ARG A 142 4.15 10.57 -23.68
CA ARG A 142 4.56 9.31 -24.35
C ARG A 142 4.86 9.53 -25.82
N THR A 143 4.03 10.33 -26.50
CA THR A 143 4.23 10.65 -27.92
C THR A 143 5.47 11.51 -28.14
N LEU A 144 5.73 12.46 -27.25
CA LEU A 144 6.96 13.26 -27.28
C LEU A 144 8.19 12.38 -27.09
N LYS A 145 8.20 11.47 -26.11
CA LYS A 145 9.29 10.51 -25.90
C LYS A 145 9.61 9.67 -27.13
N ARG A 146 8.59 9.09 -27.76
CA ARG A 146 8.75 8.32 -29.00
C ARG A 146 9.32 9.17 -30.14
N ARG A 147 8.85 10.42 -30.27
CA ARG A 147 9.35 11.36 -31.29
C ARG A 147 10.79 11.78 -31.06
N VAL A 148 11.21 11.89 -29.80
CA VAL A 148 12.60 12.21 -29.44
C VAL A 148 13.53 11.06 -29.86
N GLY A 149 13.11 9.79 -29.71
CA GLY A 149 13.90 8.65 -30.21
C GLY A 149 15.36 8.69 -29.76
N GLU A 150 16.30 8.44 -30.66
CA GLU A 150 17.75 8.47 -30.39
C GLU A 150 18.26 9.84 -29.89
N THR A 151 17.58 10.94 -30.25
CA THR A 151 17.89 12.29 -29.76
C THR A 151 17.79 12.40 -28.24
N MET A 152 17.14 11.45 -27.56
CA MET A 152 17.11 11.40 -26.10
C MET A 152 18.51 11.32 -25.49
N LEU A 153 19.49 10.74 -26.20
CA LEU A 153 20.87 10.59 -25.73
C LEU A 153 21.68 11.89 -25.82
N HIS A 154 21.07 12.99 -26.28
CA HIS A 154 21.74 14.28 -26.32
C HIS A 154 22.04 14.80 -24.90
N PRO A 155 23.27 15.30 -24.61
CA PRO A 155 23.67 15.73 -23.26
C PRO A 155 22.81 16.82 -22.62
N GLN A 156 22.15 17.64 -23.43
CA GLN A 156 21.26 18.69 -22.93
C GLN A 156 19.80 18.22 -22.79
N ILE A 157 19.39 17.18 -23.53
CA ILE A 157 18.00 16.69 -23.53
C ILE A 157 17.83 15.60 -22.46
N LEU A 158 18.77 14.65 -22.37
CA LEU A 158 18.66 13.51 -21.47
C LEU A 158 18.39 13.95 -20.02
N PRO A 159 19.13 14.89 -19.40
CA PRO A 159 18.86 15.28 -18.02
C PRO A 159 17.45 15.87 -17.82
N VAL A 160 17.01 16.72 -18.75
CA VAL A 160 15.66 17.34 -18.72
C VAL A 160 14.59 16.26 -18.83
N LEU A 161 14.78 15.31 -19.75
CA LEU A 161 13.85 14.21 -19.98
C LEU A 161 13.73 13.32 -18.74
N LEU A 162 14.84 12.98 -18.09
CA LEU A 162 14.83 12.15 -16.87
C LEU A 162 14.16 12.87 -15.70
N GLU A 163 14.51 14.14 -15.47
CA GLU A 163 13.85 14.97 -14.46
C GLU A 163 12.34 15.05 -14.67
N THR A 164 11.91 15.21 -15.92
CA THR A 164 10.50 15.26 -16.30
C THR A 164 9.82 13.91 -16.10
N THR A 165 10.47 12.83 -16.54
CA THR A 165 9.94 11.46 -16.40
C THR A 165 9.71 11.09 -14.94
N VAL A 166 10.71 11.33 -14.08
CA VAL A 166 10.59 11.00 -12.65
C VAL A 166 9.57 11.92 -11.96
N ALA A 167 9.50 13.20 -12.31
CA ALA A 167 8.48 14.11 -11.78
C ALA A 167 7.06 13.67 -12.14
N ILE A 168 6.81 13.31 -13.40
CA ILE A 168 5.53 12.79 -13.87
C ILE A 168 5.19 11.47 -13.17
N LYS A 169 6.15 10.56 -13.04
CA LYS A 169 5.98 9.28 -12.33
C LYS A 169 5.59 9.49 -10.87
N ASN A 170 6.27 10.39 -10.17
CA ASN A 170 5.97 10.69 -8.77
C ASN A 170 4.58 11.30 -8.61
N ARG A 171 4.23 12.28 -9.47
CA ARG A 171 2.90 12.90 -9.41
C ARG A 171 1.78 11.91 -9.71
N PHE A 172 1.97 11.04 -10.69
CA PHE A 172 1.03 9.96 -10.97
C PHE A 172 0.85 9.04 -9.76
N ARG A 173 1.95 8.65 -9.11
CA ARG A 173 1.91 7.77 -7.93
C ARG A 173 1.18 8.42 -6.76
N GLU A 174 1.52 9.67 -6.43
CA GLU A 174 0.87 10.44 -5.37
C GLU A 174 -0.64 10.50 -5.58
N LEU A 175 -1.08 10.92 -6.78
CA LEU A 175 -2.51 10.98 -7.10
C LEU A 175 -3.17 9.60 -7.12
N TRP A 176 -2.43 8.55 -7.49
CA TRP A 176 -2.92 7.19 -7.51
C TRP A 176 -3.14 6.61 -6.11
N GLU A 177 -2.27 6.92 -5.15
CA GLU A 177 -2.39 6.41 -3.77
C GLU A 177 -3.65 6.96 -3.07
N ASP A 178 -3.91 8.26 -3.25
CA ASP A 178 -5.14 8.89 -2.79
C ASP A 178 -6.38 8.29 -3.49
N GLU A 179 -6.28 8.12 -4.80
CA GLU A 179 -7.34 7.59 -5.63
C GLU A 179 -7.66 6.12 -5.31
N GLU A 180 -6.66 5.28 -5.09
CA GLU A 180 -6.80 3.86 -4.80
C GLU A 180 -7.59 3.65 -3.51
N THR A 181 -7.28 4.43 -2.48
CA THR A 181 -8.02 4.39 -1.21
C THR A 181 -9.49 4.76 -1.41
N ALA A 182 -9.76 5.83 -2.15
CA ALA A 182 -11.13 6.26 -2.46
C ALA A 182 -11.86 5.24 -3.33
N LEU A 183 -11.18 4.65 -4.31
CA LEU A 183 -11.73 3.69 -5.26
C LEU A 183 -12.12 2.38 -4.57
N LEU A 184 -11.32 1.91 -3.60
CA LEU A 184 -11.68 0.77 -2.76
C LEU A 184 -12.93 1.07 -1.90
N ALA A 185 -13.00 2.25 -1.29
CA ALA A 185 -14.15 2.64 -0.49
C ALA A 185 -15.44 2.72 -1.32
N ASP A 186 -15.38 3.31 -2.51
CA ASP A 186 -16.53 3.44 -3.40
C ASP A 186 -16.95 2.10 -4.01
N THR A 187 -16.00 1.21 -4.30
CA THR A 187 -16.27 -0.19 -4.70
C THR A 187 -17.05 -0.92 -3.62
N ASN A 188 -16.70 -0.75 -2.35
CA ASN A 188 -17.42 -1.39 -1.24
C ASN A 188 -18.85 -0.84 -1.10
N LYS A 189 -19.07 0.47 -1.30
CA LYS A 189 -20.41 1.07 -1.30
C LYS A 189 -21.29 0.47 -2.40
N VAL A 190 -20.76 0.34 -3.62
CA VAL A 190 -21.50 -0.25 -4.75
C VAL A 190 -21.80 -1.73 -4.52
N ARG A 191 -20.88 -2.51 -3.94
CA ARG A 191 -21.15 -3.91 -3.56
C ARG A 191 -22.25 -4.05 -2.51
N GLU A 192 -22.31 -3.13 -1.54
CA GLU A 192 -23.40 -3.11 -0.56
C GLU A 192 -24.74 -2.76 -1.22
N LEU A 193 -24.75 -1.82 -2.18
CA LEU A 193 -25.93 -1.56 -3.01
C LEU A 193 -26.37 -2.82 -3.78
N GLU A 194 -25.46 -3.56 -4.42
CA GLU A 194 -25.76 -4.82 -5.11
C GLU A 194 -26.40 -5.87 -4.16
N LYS A 195 -25.90 -5.96 -2.92
CA LYS A 195 -26.42 -6.86 -1.90
C LYS A 195 -27.84 -6.48 -1.49
N GLN A 196 -28.12 -5.19 -1.29
CA GLN A 196 -29.46 -4.69 -0.93
C GLN A 196 -30.47 -4.91 -2.05
N LEU A 197 -30.07 -4.66 -3.31
CA LEU A 197 -30.92 -4.90 -4.48
C LEU A 197 -31.22 -6.39 -4.71
N SER A 198 -30.29 -7.28 -4.33
CA SER A 198 -30.53 -8.73 -4.37
C SER A 198 -31.63 -9.17 -3.40
N GLY A 199 -31.80 -8.46 -2.28
CA GLY A 199 -32.90 -8.66 -1.33
C GLY A 199 -34.22 -8.02 -1.75
N HIS A 200 -34.17 -7.01 -2.63
CA HIS A 200 -35.33 -6.21 -3.06
C HIS A 200 -35.32 -5.96 -4.58
N PRO A 201 -35.60 -7.00 -5.40
CA PRO A 201 -35.49 -6.92 -6.86
C PRO A 201 -36.48 -5.93 -7.50
N GLU A 202 -37.57 -5.59 -6.81
CA GLU A 202 -38.54 -4.56 -7.20
C GLU A 202 -37.96 -3.14 -7.30
N ILE A 203 -36.83 -2.86 -6.64
CA ILE A 203 -36.17 -1.54 -6.62
C ILE A 203 -35.17 -1.41 -7.78
N ALA A 204 -34.73 -2.52 -8.37
CA ALA A 204 -33.72 -2.55 -9.42
C ALA A 204 -34.31 -2.13 -10.78
N THR A 205 -34.15 -0.85 -11.14
CA THR A 205 -34.47 -0.35 -12.48
C THR A 205 -33.58 -0.99 -13.55
N PRO A 206 -34.05 -1.12 -14.81
CA PRO A 206 -33.25 -1.68 -15.90
C PRO A 206 -31.94 -0.91 -16.12
N ASP A 207 -31.97 0.43 -16.02
CA ASP A 207 -30.78 1.28 -16.16
C ASP A 207 -29.74 0.99 -15.07
N LEU A 208 -30.17 0.75 -13.82
CA LEU A 208 -29.29 0.38 -12.72
C LEU A 208 -28.62 -0.97 -12.95
N ARG A 209 -29.34 -1.96 -13.49
CA ARG A 209 -28.74 -3.25 -13.83
C ARG A 209 -27.65 -3.11 -14.88
N GLU A 210 -27.87 -2.30 -15.92
CA GLU A 210 -26.85 -2.03 -16.94
C GLU A 210 -25.61 -1.33 -16.36
N MET A 211 -25.80 -0.38 -15.45
CA MET A 211 -24.68 0.29 -14.77
C MET A 211 -23.89 -0.67 -13.87
N LEU A 212 -24.57 -1.55 -13.13
CA LEU A 212 -23.93 -2.59 -12.31
C LEU A 212 -23.17 -3.61 -13.17
N GLU A 213 -23.71 -4.03 -14.31
CA GLU A 213 -23.00 -4.88 -15.27
C GLU A 213 -21.74 -4.21 -15.83
N THR A 214 -21.84 -2.91 -16.13
CA THR A 214 -20.70 -2.10 -16.58
C THR A 214 -19.63 -2.01 -15.49
N PHE A 215 -20.05 -1.79 -14.24
CA PHE A 215 -19.17 -1.79 -13.06
C PHE A 215 -18.49 -3.16 -12.87
N ALA A 216 -19.24 -4.26 -12.86
CA ALA A 216 -18.68 -5.61 -12.70
C ALA A 216 -17.65 -5.94 -13.80
N SER A 217 -17.93 -5.52 -15.04
CA SER A 217 -16.99 -5.66 -16.16
C SER A 217 -15.72 -4.81 -16.00
N ALA A 218 -15.84 -3.59 -15.46
CA ALA A 218 -14.71 -2.72 -15.18
C ALA A 218 -13.88 -3.24 -14.00
N GLN A 219 -14.53 -3.66 -12.92
CA GLN A 219 -13.90 -4.27 -11.75
C GLN A 219 -13.12 -5.52 -12.13
N LYS A 220 -13.72 -6.43 -12.91
CA LYS A 220 -13.01 -7.64 -13.36
C LYS A 220 -11.71 -7.33 -14.11
N ARG A 221 -11.71 -6.30 -14.98
CA ARG A 221 -10.48 -5.89 -15.70
C ARG A 221 -9.46 -5.26 -14.74
N PHE A 222 -9.93 -4.46 -13.80
CA PHE A 222 -9.11 -3.84 -12.77
C PHE A 222 -8.41 -4.91 -11.90
N ASP A 223 -9.18 -5.87 -11.37
CA ASP A 223 -8.68 -6.94 -10.52
C ASP A 223 -7.69 -7.83 -11.28
N GLN A 224 -7.99 -8.20 -12.53
CA GLN A 224 -7.04 -8.91 -13.40
C GLN A 224 -5.73 -8.14 -13.61
N GLY A 225 -5.80 -6.82 -13.80
CA GLY A 225 -4.63 -5.96 -13.92
C GLY A 225 -3.81 -5.94 -12.64
N LYS A 226 -4.48 -5.88 -11.48
CA LYS A 226 -3.84 -5.92 -10.16
C LYS A 226 -3.16 -7.26 -9.89
N ASP A 227 -3.86 -8.37 -10.14
CA ASP A 227 -3.35 -9.74 -9.94
C ASP A 227 -2.12 -10.05 -10.82
N THR A 228 -2.10 -9.50 -12.03
CA THR A 228 -0.99 -9.68 -12.99
C THR A 228 0.14 -8.66 -12.83
N GLU A 229 0.06 -7.77 -11.83
CA GLU A 229 0.96 -6.63 -11.63
C GLU A 229 1.09 -5.74 -12.89
N ASN A 230 0.03 -5.64 -13.68
CA ASN A 230 0.00 -4.91 -14.94
C ASN A 230 -1.25 -4.02 -15.04
N LEU A 231 -1.60 -3.38 -13.93
CA LEU A 231 -2.74 -2.48 -13.85
C LEU A 231 -2.52 -1.27 -14.77
N ARG A 232 -3.45 -1.06 -15.71
CA ARG A 232 -3.40 0.07 -16.64
C ARG A 232 -4.20 1.25 -16.11
N ARG A 233 -3.69 2.46 -16.40
CA ARG A 233 -4.39 3.73 -16.14
C ARG A 233 -5.84 3.73 -16.63
N ASP A 234 -6.07 3.22 -17.84
CA ASP A 234 -7.40 3.23 -18.45
C ASP A 234 -8.40 2.30 -17.75
N ASP A 235 -7.93 1.19 -17.18
CA ASP A 235 -8.79 0.26 -16.47
C ASP A 235 -9.23 0.86 -15.12
N ALA A 236 -8.30 1.51 -14.41
CA ALA A 236 -8.61 2.28 -13.21
C ALA A 236 -9.57 3.45 -13.48
N LEU A 237 -9.32 4.21 -14.55
CA LEU A 237 -10.19 5.33 -14.94
C LEU A 237 -11.61 4.86 -15.30
N LYS A 238 -11.73 3.76 -16.05
CA LYS A 238 -13.03 3.16 -16.38
C LYS A 238 -13.80 2.73 -15.13
N LEU A 239 -13.11 2.11 -14.17
CA LEU A 239 -13.71 1.72 -12.91
C LEU A 239 -14.19 2.95 -12.12
N ARG A 240 -13.36 4.00 -12.00
CA ARG A 240 -13.78 5.27 -11.38
C ARG A 240 -15.01 5.87 -12.04
N MET A 241 -15.04 5.92 -13.38
CA MET A 241 -16.19 6.45 -14.11
C MET A 241 -17.46 5.63 -13.89
N ALA A 242 -17.35 4.30 -13.81
CA ALA A 242 -18.48 3.41 -13.51
C ALA A 242 -19.01 3.65 -12.08
N LEU A 243 -18.11 3.75 -11.09
CA LEU A 243 -18.44 4.05 -9.70
C LEU A 243 -19.15 5.39 -9.56
N ASN A 244 -18.61 6.46 -10.15
CA ASN A 244 -19.21 7.79 -10.07
C ASN A 244 -20.63 7.80 -10.65
N ARG A 245 -20.85 7.13 -11.80
CA ARG A 245 -22.20 7.05 -12.41
C ARG A 245 -23.22 6.39 -11.48
N ILE A 246 -22.83 5.30 -10.81
CA ILE A 246 -23.71 4.60 -9.88
C ILE A 246 -23.98 5.46 -8.64
N LEU A 247 -22.93 6.01 -8.03
CA LEU A 247 -23.04 6.77 -6.78
C LEU A 247 -23.71 8.14 -6.96
N GLU A 248 -23.60 8.77 -8.14
CA GLU A 248 -24.31 10.01 -8.47
C GLU A 248 -25.82 9.79 -8.61
N GLN A 249 -26.24 8.61 -9.09
CA GLN A 249 -27.65 8.28 -9.30
C GLN A 249 -28.30 7.63 -8.08
N PHE A 250 -27.50 6.95 -7.24
CA PHE A 250 -27.97 6.19 -6.09
C PHE A 250 -27.22 6.60 -4.83
N ASP A 251 -27.75 7.63 -4.17
CA ASP A 251 -27.28 8.05 -2.85
C ASP A 251 -27.65 6.95 -1.83
N VAL A 252 -26.65 6.25 -1.29
CA VAL A 252 -26.81 5.12 -0.34
C VAL A 252 -27.66 5.51 0.88
N THR A 253 -27.69 6.80 1.21
CA THR A 253 -28.50 7.38 2.30
C THR A 253 -30.01 7.35 2.04
N GLN A 254 -30.44 7.32 0.77
CA GLN A 254 -31.86 7.19 0.42
C GLN A 254 -32.40 5.79 0.70
N PHE A 255 -31.55 4.76 0.65
CA PHE A 255 -31.93 3.39 0.99
C PHE A 255 -31.92 3.12 2.50
N SER A 256 -31.11 3.85 3.27
CA SER A 256 -31.13 3.77 4.74
C SER A 256 -32.45 4.21 5.37
N GLY A 257 -33.28 4.97 4.65
CA GLY A 257 -34.60 5.42 5.11
C GLY A 257 -35.79 4.51 4.73
N ILE A 258 -35.58 3.53 3.83
CA ILE A 258 -36.65 2.67 3.30
C ILE A 258 -36.73 1.34 4.07
N PHE A 259 -35.66 0.95 4.75
CA PHE A 259 -35.60 -0.28 5.54
C PHE A 259 -35.79 0.00 7.04
N PRO A 260 -36.71 -0.70 7.73
CA PRO A 260 -36.77 -0.61 9.18
C PRO A 260 -35.47 -1.14 9.77
N ALA A 261 -34.91 -0.43 10.74
CA ALA A 261 -33.81 -0.94 11.55
C ALA A 261 -34.18 -2.32 12.14
N PRO A 262 -33.22 -3.25 12.28
CA PRO A 262 -33.48 -4.53 12.95
C PRO A 262 -34.08 -4.26 14.34
N LEU A 263 -35.21 -4.91 14.64
CA LEU A 263 -35.90 -4.79 15.91
C LEU A 263 -34.96 -5.20 17.06
N ASP A 264 -34.64 -4.25 17.95
CA ASP A 264 -34.00 -4.52 19.23
C ASP A 264 -34.85 -5.52 20.06
N PRO A 265 -34.26 -6.61 20.58
CA PRO A 265 -34.96 -7.53 21.46
C PRO A 265 -34.88 -7.03 22.90
N ALA A 266 -35.68 -6.03 23.27
CA ALA A 266 -35.94 -5.73 24.69
C ALA A 266 -37.19 -4.86 24.89
N THR A 267 -38.38 -5.43 24.72
CA THR A 267 -39.58 -4.90 25.38
C THR A 267 -39.83 -5.69 26.66
N VAL A 268 -39.34 -5.16 27.78
CA VAL A 268 -39.81 -5.50 29.13
C VAL A 268 -40.71 -4.34 29.58
N PRO A 269 -41.90 -4.57 30.18
CA PRO A 269 -42.85 -3.50 30.49
C PRO A 269 -42.40 -2.62 31.67
N PRO A 270 -42.96 -1.41 31.82
CA PRO A 270 -42.43 -0.38 32.70
C PRO A 270 -42.83 -0.63 34.16
N SER A 271 -41.85 -0.66 35.06
CA SER A 271 -42.10 -0.51 36.50
C SER A 271 -41.86 0.93 36.91
N ALA A 272 -42.93 1.56 37.41
CA ALA A 272 -42.95 2.91 37.93
C ALA A 272 -42.08 3.05 39.18
N ALA A 273 -41.19 4.05 39.18
CA ALA A 273 -40.82 4.85 40.35
C ALA A 273 -39.92 6.00 39.89
N SER A 274 -40.42 7.22 39.93
CA SER A 274 -39.57 8.40 40.15
C SER A 274 -39.41 8.57 41.66
N PRO A 275 -38.21 8.93 42.15
CA PRO A 275 -38.08 10.30 42.61
C PRO A 275 -36.71 10.97 42.33
N ASP A 276 -36.81 12.20 41.83
CA ASP A 276 -36.02 13.41 42.13
C ASP A 276 -34.50 13.51 41.87
N PRO A 277 -34.01 14.76 41.61
CA PRO A 277 -32.93 15.02 40.67
C PRO A 277 -31.57 15.09 41.37
N VAL A 278 -30.63 14.27 40.90
CA VAL A 278 -29.22 14.34 41.32
C VAL A 278 -28.34 14.53 40.10
N ALA A 279 -27.76 15.73 40.03
CA ALA A 279 -26.50 16.15 39.38
C ALA A 279 -26.27 15.82 37.88
N PRO A 280 -25.60 16.71 37.13
CA PRO A 280 -25.25 16.44 35.73
C PRO A 280 -24.39 15.17 35.66
N PRO A 281 -24.55 14.33 34.62
CA PRO A 281 -23.72 13.14 34.48
C PRO A 281 -22.27 13.59 34.32
N GLY A 282 -21.45 13.30 35.32
CA GLY A 282 -20.00 13.29 35.15
C GLY A 282 -19.68 12.31 34.03
N GLU A 283 -18.90 12.77 33.06
CA GLU A 283 -18.33 11.92 32.02
C GLU A 283 -17.73 10.68 32.68
N VAL A 284 -18.36 9.52 32.45
CA VAL A 284 -17.72 8.24 32.74
C VAL A 284 -16.51 8.20 31.81
N PRO A 285 -15.26 8.17 32.32
CA PRO A 285 -14.10 8.11 31.45
C PRO A 285 -14.23 6.85 30.59
N ALA A 286 -14.28 7.02 29.27
CA ALA A 286 -14.26 5.91 28.33
C ALA A 286 -13.08 5.01 28.67
N SER A 287 -13.33 3.70 28.83
CA SER A 287 -12.26 2.77 29.18
C SER A 287 -11.16 2.87 28.11
N PRO A 288 -9.85 2.87 28.48
CA PRO A 288 -8.75 2.96 27.53
C PRO A 288 -8.77 1.87 26.44
N PHE A 289 -9.57 0.83 26.65
CA PHE A 289 -9.72 -0.34 25.80
C PHE A 289 -10.99 -0.35 24.93
N GLN A 290 -11.89 0.64 25.07
CA GLN A 290 -13.30 0.53 24.63
C GLN A 290 -13.59 0.81 23.14
N ALA A 291 -12.60 0.79 22.25
CA ALA A 291 -12.78 1.26 20.86
C ALA A 291 -12.88 0.16 19.79
N ASP A 292 -12.62 -1.11 20.12
CA ASP A 292 -12.59 -2.18 19.12
C ASP A 292 -13.26 -3.46 19.61
N GLY A 293 -14.53 -3.66 19.22
CA GLY A 293 -15.30 -4.86 19.57
C GLY A 293 -14.62 -6.16 19.14
N LEU A 294 -13.75 -6.10 18.12
CA LEU A 294 -12.95 -7.23 17.63
C LEU A 294 -11.91 -7.67 18.67
N LEU A 295 -11.30 -6.75 19.40
CA LEU A 295 -10.19 -7.04 20.32
C LEU A 295 -10.64 -7.18 21.77
N GLN A 296 -11.86 -6.74 22.10
CA GLN A 296 -12.34 -6.64 23.47
C GLN A 296 -12.17 -7.95 24.27
N GLU A 297 -12.54 -9.10 23.69
CA GLU A 297 -12.39 -10.41 24.35
C GLU A 297 -10.93 -10.69 24.72
N TYR A 298 -10.00 -10.39 23.82
CA TYR A 298 -8.57 -10.67 23.98
C TYR A 298 -7.88 -9.68 24.90
N VAL A 299 -8.34 -8.42 24.90
CA VAL A 299 -7.92 -7.45 25.91
C VAL A 299 -8.40 -7.89 27.29
N SER A 300 -9.66 -8.30 27.44
CA SER A 300 -10.17 -8.84 28.70
C SER A 300 -9.40 -10.08 29.16
N LYS A 301 -9.03 -11.00 28.25
CA LYS A 301 -8.16 -12.16 28.56
C LYS A 301 -6.80 -11.72 29.12
N ILE A 302 -6.17 -10.70 28.52
CA ILE A 302 -4.90 -10.15 29.02
C ILE A 302 -5.08 -9.52 30.40
N LEU A 303 -6.09 -8.68 30.58
CA LEU A 303 -6.36 -8.00 31.84
C LEU A 303 -6.64 -8.98 32.98
N PHE A 304 -7.47 -9.99 32.73
CA PHE A 304 -7.77 -11.04 33.70
C PHE A 304 -6.52 -11.84 34.09
N ALA A 305 -5.67 -12.19 33.11
CA ALA A 305 -4.42 -12.89 33.39
C ALA A 305 -3.43 -12.02 34.19
N LEU A 306 -3.40 -10.71 33.95
CA LEU A 306 -2.59 -9.77 34.73
C LEU A 306 -3.10 -9.64 36.18
N GLU A 307 -4.41 -9.55 36.37
CA GLU A 307 -5.04 -9.49 37.69
C GLU A 307 -4.68 -10.72 38.55
N LEU A 308 -4.66 -11.92 37.95
CA LEU A 308 -4.26 -13.15 38.64
C LEU A 308 -2.78 -13.19 39.05
N VAL A 309 -1.90 -12.53 38.29
CA VAL A 309 -0.45 -12.46 38.61
C VAL A 309 -0.16 -11.43 39.69
N GLY A 310 -1.00 -10.40 39.80
CA GLY A 310 -0.82 -9.27 40.70
C GLY A 310 0.26 -8.27 40.25
N ASP A 311 0.28 -7.11 40.89
CA ASP A 311 1.20 -6.01 40.55
C ASP A 311 2.52 -6.02 41.31
N ASP A 312 2.69 -6.96 42.25
CA ASP A 312 3.88 -7.05 43.10
C ASP A 312 5.16 -7.47 42.35
N ARG A 313 5.02 -7.96 41.11
CA ARG A 313 6.15 -8.48 40.31
C ARG A 313 6.50 -7.54 39.16
N PRO A 314 7.80 -7.31 38.88
CA PRO A 314 8.22 -6.55 37.72
C PRO A 314 7.78 -7.23 36.42
N ALA A 315 7.56 -6.45 35.36
CA ALA A 315 7.01 -6.95 34.10
C ALA A 315 7.82 -8.10 33.48
N ALA A 316 9.15 -8.05 33.62
CA ALA A 316 10.07 -9.10 33.15
C ALA A 316 9.88 -10.45 33.87
N GLU A 317 9.44 -10.44 35.13
CA GLU A 317 9.14 -11.66 35.89
C GLU A 317 7.70 -12.11 35.65
N ALA A 318 6.77 -11.15 35.56
CA ALA A 318 5.35 -11.41 35.32
C ALA A 318 5.11 -12.24 34.05
N VAL A 319 5.83 -11.98 32.95
CA VAL A 319 5.68 -12.73 31.68
C VAL A 319 5.98 -14.23 31.79
N THR A 320 6.70 -14.65 32.83
CA THR A 320 7.00 -16.07 33.09
C THR A 320 6.01 -16.75 34.04
N ALA A 321 5.10 -15.98 34.65
CA ALA A 321 4.04 -16.52 35.48
C ALA A 321 3.14 -17.46 34.67
N LYS A 322 2.64 -18.51 35.32
CA LYS A 322 1.88 -19.60 34.66
C LYS A 322 0.64 -19.07 33.92
N GLU A 323 0.03 -18.05 34.49
CA GLU A 323 -1.18 -17.38 34.04
C GLU A 323 -0.95 -16.58 32.73
N LEU A 324 0.25 -15.98 32.57
CA LEU A 324 0.62 -15.16 31.40
C LEU A 324 1.44 -15.91 30.35
N ALA A 325 2.09 -17.01 30.73
CA ALA A 325 2.96 -17.78 29.85
C ALA A 325 2.23 -18.27 28.58
N SER A 326 0.93 -18.58 28.68
CA SER A 326 0.09 -19.01 27.56
C SER A 326 -0.16 -17.89 26.54
N LEU A 327 -0.22 -16.63 26.99
CA LEU A 327 -0.44 -15.45 26.15
C LEU A 327 0.84 -14.99 25.45
N ARG A 328 2.01 -15.43 25.95
CA ARG A 328 3.34 -15.12 25.42
C ARG A 328 3.60 -13.62 25.30
N LEU A 329 3.16 -12.84 26.29
CA LEU A 329 3.35 -11.39 26.30
C LEU A 329 4.84 -11.03 26.48
N GLU A 330 5.25 -9.89 25.93
CA GLU A 330 6.54 -9.26 26.22
C GLU A 330 6.45 -8.34 27.44
N ALA A 331 7.59 -8.08 28.10
CA ALA A 331 7.63 -7.22 29.27
C ALA A 331 7.11 -5.80 28.99
N CYS A 332 7.38 -5.26 27.79
CA CYS A 332 6.87 -3.95 27.37
C CYS A 332 5.35 -3.95 27.12
N GLU A 333 4.76 -5.08 26.72
CA GLU A 333 3.31 -5.22 26.55
C GLU A 333 2.61 -5.25 27.93
N VAL A 334 3.19 -5.99 28.89
CA VAL A 334 2.72 -6.02 30.29
C VAL A 334 2.82 -4.64 30.93
N GLU A 335 3.94 -3.94 30.74
CA GLU A 335 4.13 -2.60 31.27
C GLU A 335 3.18 -1.59 30.64
N ALA A 336 2.90 -1.70 29.34
CA ALA A 336 1.90 -0.87 28.67
C ALA A 336 0.48 -1.10 29.23
N CYS A 337 0.09 -2.35 29.47
CA CYS A 337 -1.20 -2.68 30.11
C CYS A 337 -1.32 -2.06 31.51
N ARG A 338 -0.31 -2.27 32.37
CA ARG A 338 -0.32 -1.75 33.75
C ARG A 338 -0.39 -0.23 33.79
N ARG A 339 0.43 0.44 32.97
CA ARG A 339 0.39 1.90 32.84
C ARG A 339 -1.03 2.38 32.52
N LEU A 340 -1.67 1.80 31.49
CA LEU A 340 -3.04 2.18 31.10
C LEU A 340 -4.07 1.95 32.22
N LEU A 341 -3.91 0.89 33.03
CA LEU A 341 -4.75 0.62 34.20
C LEU A 341 -4.53 1.64 35.32
N ASP A 342 -3.29 2.07 35.54
CA ASP A 342 -2.91 3.09 36.51
C ASP A 342 -3.33 4.51 36.09
N GLY A 343 -4.00 4.65 34.93
CA GLY A 343 -4.37 5.95 34.37
C GLY A 343 -3.18 6.77 33.88
N GLN A 344 -2.04 6.11 33.61
CA GLN A 344 -0.82 6.73 33.14
C GLN A 344 -0.42 6.13 31.78
N PRO A 345 0.16 6.90 30.86
CA PRO A 345 0.26 8.36 30.83
C PRO A 345 -1.10 9.00 30.46
N PRO A 346 -1.24 10.34 30.52
CA PRO A 346 -2.51 11.02 30.21
C PRO A 346 -3.04 10.65 28.83
N SER A 347 -4.36 10.53 28.69
CA SER A 347 -5.04 10.06 27.46
C SER A 347 -4.69 10.85 26.20
N ALA A 348 -4.33 12.13 26.32
CA ALA A 348 -3.91 12.98 25.20
C ALA A 348 -2.41 12.89 24.84
N SER A 349 -1.65 11.99 25.47
CA SER A 349 -0.20 11.89 25.26
C SER A 349 0.20 10.85 24.21
N ILE A 350 1.31 11.09 23.51
CA ILE A 350 1.89 10.13 22.57
C ILE A 350 2.29 8.82 23.27
N ALA A 351 2.72 8.93 24.53
CA ALA A 351 3.03 7.76 25.34
C ALA A 351 1.78 6.90 25.64
N TYR A 352 0.58 7.51 25.68
CA TYR A 352 -0.70 6.80 25.86
C TYR A 352 -1.07 6.07 24.58
N GLU A 353 -1.01 6.75 23.43
CA GLU A 353 -1.24 6.13 22.13
C GLU A 353 -0.27 4.97 21.86
N ARG A 354 1.00 5.12 22.26
CA ARG A 354 1.99 4.04 22.21
C ARG A 354 1.61 2.87 23.09
N ALA A 355 1.27 3.10 24.36
CA ALA A 355 0.86 2.03 25.26
C ALA A 355 -0.38 1.29 24.73
N ARG A 356 -1.38 2.05 24.26
CA ARG A 356 -2.59 1.51 23.65
C ARG A 356 -2.30 0.68 22.41
N LEU A 357 -1.39 1.14 21.54
CA LEU A 357 -0.96 0.38 20.36
C LEU A 357 -0.32 -0.96 20.73
N LEU A 358 0.56 -0.98 21.75
CA LEU A 358 1.22 -2.20 22.21
C LEU A 358 0.20 -3.23 22.72
N VAL A 359 -0.79 -2.79 23.50
CA VAL A 359 -1.84 -3.68 24.01
C VAL A 359 -2.74 -4.21 22.89
N GLN A 360 -3.15 -3.35 21.96
CA GLN A 360 -3.95 -3.75 20.80
C GLN A 360 -3.22 -4.76 19.92
N ALA A 361 -1.93 -4.52 19.67
CA ALA A 361 -1.08 -5.44 18.90
C ALA A 361 -0.93 -6.80 19.58
N ALA A 362 -0.74 -6.82 20.91
CA ALA A 362 -0.65 -8.05 21.68
C ALA A 362 -1.97 -8.84 21.64
N ALA A 363 -3.11 -8.17 21.84
CA ALA A 363 -4.43 -8.78 21.77
C ALA A 363 -4.70 -9.38 20.39
N LEU A 364 -4.43 -8.62 19.31
CA LEU A 364 -4.63 -9.10 17.94
C LEU A 364 -3.69 -10.27 17.60
N ARG A 365 -2.44 -10.24 18.05
CA ARG A 365 -1.49 -11.35 17.88
C ARG A 365 -2.03 -12.64 18.51
N ILE A 366 -2.55 -12.58 19.73
CA ILE A 366 -3.11 -13.74 20.43
C ILE A 366 -4.32 -14.27 19.66
N ARG A 367 -5.20 -13.37 19.22
CA ARG A 367 -6.37 -13.71 18.40
C ARG A 367 -5.96 -14.43 17.10
N MET A 368 -5.03 -13.87 16.34
CA MET A 368 -4.59 -14.47 15.08
C MET A 368 -3.93 -15.84 15.28
N ASP A 369 -3.15 -16.02 16.37
CA ASP A 369 -2.56 -17.32 16.71
C ASP A 369 -3.64 -18.37 17.06
N GLU A 370 -4.75 -17.98 17.69
CA GLU A 370 -5.89 -18.85 17.98
C GLU A 370 -6.71 -19.17 16.71
N GLU A 371 -7.04 -18.15 15.90
CA GLU A 371 -7.75 -18.32 14.64
C GLU A 371 -6.98 -19.23 13.68
N ALA A 372 -5.66 -19.08 13.59
CA ALA A 372 -4.82 -19.95 12.76
C ALA A 372 -4.93 -21.43 13.16
N ARG A 373 -4.96 -21.72 14.47
CA ARG A 373 -5.14 -23.08 14.99
C ARG A 373 -6.55 -23.60 14.73
N GLU A 374 -7.57 -22.76 14.89
CA GLU A 374 -8.96 -23.18 14.70
C GLU A 374 -9.29 -23.39 13.22
N VAL A 375 -8.79 -22.54 12.31
CA VAL A 375 -8.91 -22.75 10.86
C VAL A 375 -8.31 -24.10 10.45
N ASP A 376 -7.09 -24.41 10.90
CA ASP A 376 -6.46 -25.70 10.58
C ASP A 376 -7.23 -26.88 11.19
N ARG A 377 -7.76 -26.72 12.41
CA ARG A 377 -8.57 -27.74 13.10
C ARG A 377 -9.90 -28.01 12.38
N LEU A 378 -10.62 -26.96 11.99
CA LEU A 378 -11.92 -27.06 11.32
C LEU A 378 -11.79 -27.60 9.90
N PHE A 379 -10.74 -27.19 9.17
CA PHE A 379 -10.44 -27.72 7.85
C PHE A 379 -10.18 -29.23 7.89
N ARG A 380 -9.33 -29.71 8.81
CA ARG A 380 -9.06 -31.16 8.96
C ARG A 380 -10.30 -31.98 9.31
N ARG A 381 -11.32 -31.36 9.91
CA ARG A 381 -12.58 -32.00 10.30
C ARG A 381 -13.68 -31.87 9.26
N GLY A 382 -13.48 -31.09 8.19
CA GLY A 382 -14.51 -30.79 7.21
C GLY A 382 -15.73 -30.10 7.82
N SER A 383 -15.53 -29.20 8.78
CA SER A 383 -16.63 -28.52 9.49
C SER A 383 -17.27 -27.42 8.65
N ASP A 384 -18.60 -27.31 8.69
CA ASP A 384 -19.36 -26.25 8.03
C ASP A 384 -19.04 -24.84 8.60
N HIS A 385 -18.55 -24.75 9.84
CA HIS A 385 -18.17 -23.49 10.49
C HIS A 385 -16.81 -22.94 10.01
N LEU A 386 -16.14 -23.63 9.08
CA LEU A 386 -14.87 -23.17 8.52
C LEU A 386 -15.02 -21.82 7.81
N ALA A 387 -16.09 -21.63 7.02
CA ALA A 387 -16.34 -20.39 6.28
C ALA A 387 -16.47 -19.17 7.20
N GLU A 388 -17.26 -19.27 8.26
CA GLU A 388 -17.41 -18.21 9.27
C GLU A 388 -16.09 -17.88 9.98
N THR A 389 -15.24 -18.89 10.18
CA THR A 389 -13.93 -18.71 10.82
C THR A 389 -12.93 -18.05 9.87
N LEU A 390 -12.98 -18.35 8.57
CA LEU A 390 -12.19 -17.66 7.54
C LEU A 390 -12.61 -16.19 7.40
N GLU A 391 -13.91 -15.88 7.48
CA GLU A 391 -14.39 -14.49 7.45
C GLU A 391 -13.88 -13.70 8.66
N ARG A 392 -13.94 -14.28 9.87
CA ARG A 392 -13.37 -13.66 11.08
C ARG A 392 -11.85 -13.47 10.97
N ALA A 393 -11.15 -14.45 10.41
CA ALA A 393 -9.72 -14.33 10.14
C ALA A 393 -9.39 -13.21 9.13
N SER A 394 -10.24 -13.00 8.12
CA SER A 394 -10.09 -11.87 7.19
C SER A 394 -10.16 -10.52 7.90
N GLN A 395 -11.09 -10.36 8.84
CA GLN A 395 -11.20 -9.14 9.66
C GLN A 395 -9.96 -8.92 10.53
N SER A 396 -9.42 -9.99 11.14
CA SER A 396 -8.18 -9.93 11.91
C SER A 396 -6.97 -9.53 11.06
N LEU A 397 -6.86 -10.07 9.84
CA LEU A 397 -5.80 -9.73 8.89
C LEU A 397 -5.89 -8.25 8.46
N GLN A 398 -7.10 -7.75 8.17
CA GLN A 398 -7.31 -6.34 7.85
C GLN A 398 -6.91 -5.42 9.01
N ARG A 399 -7.33 -5.76 10.24
CA ARG A 399 -6.98 -4.99 11.44
C ARG A 399 -5.47 -5.01 11.70
N ALA A 400 -4.79 -6.11 11.40
CA ALA A 400 -3.34 -6.22 11.59
C ALA A 400 -2.58 -5.24 10.66
N SER A 401 -3.04 -5.05 9.44
CA SER A 401 -2.46 -4.06 8.51
C SER A 401 -2.72 -2.61 8.93
N GLU A 402 -3.84 -2.32 9.58
CA GLU A 402 -4.07 -1.01 10.20
C GLU A 402 -3.12 -0.76 11.38
N ILE A 403 -2.96 -1.76 12.26
CA ILE A 403 -2.03 -1.66 13.39
C ILE A 403 -0.57 -1.56 12.90
N ASP A 404 -0.18 -2.27 11.84
CA ASP A 404 1.15 -2.16 11.25
C ASP A 404 1.44 -0.73 10.72
N ARG A 405 0.47 -0.11 10.04
CA ARG A 405 0.57 1.29 9.61
C ARG A 405 0.75 2.24 10.79
N ARG A 406 0.05 2.00 11.91
CA ARG A 406 0.22 2.79 13.15
C ARG A 406 1.59 2.58 13.77
N PHE A 407 2.14 1.37 13.74
CA PHE A 407 3.53 1.13 14.15
C PHE A 407 4.52 1.91 13.29
N ALA A 408 4.37 1.87 11.96
CA ALA A 408 5.22 2.63 11.05
C ALA A 408 5.20 4.12 11.39
N TRP A 409 3.99 4.70 11.51
CA TRP A 409 3.83 6.11 11.86
C TRP A 409 4.48 6.48 13.21
N ILE A 410 4.29 5.69 14.28
CA ILE A 410 4.92 5.99 15.58
C ILE A 410 6.45 5.86 15.50
N VAL A 411 6.96 4.90 14.75
CA VAL A 411 8.40 4.73 14.54
C VAL A 411 8.98 5.93 13.79
N ASP A 412 8.32 6.39 12.73
CA ASP A 412 8.77 7.54 11.93
C ASP A 412 8.72 8.84 12.75
N ASP A 413 7.65 9.05 13.54
CA ASP A 413 7.55 10.20 14.45
C ASP A 413 8.65 10.17 15.52
N ALA A 414 8.94 8.99 16.09
CA ALA A 414 10.01 8.81 17.08
C ALA A 414 11.40 9.08 16.47
N LEU A 415 11.66 8.59 15.25
CA LEU A 415 12.89 8.85 14.50
C LEU A 415 13.05 10.34 14.16
N TYR A 416 11.97 10.99 13.72
CA TYR A 416 11.95 12.41 13.41
C TYR A 416 12.26 13.28 14.63
N ARG A 417 11.73 12.92 15.81
CA ARG A 417 11.97 13.62 17.08
C ARG A 417 13.30 13.24 17.77
N GLY A 418 13.99 12.22 17.27
CA GLY A 418 15.18 11.66 17.91
C GLY A 418 14.89 10.89 19.21
N ASP A 419 13.65 10.52 19.51
CA ASP A 419 13.28 9.70 20.67
C ASP A 419 13.53 8.21 20.37
N THR A 420 14.78 7.79 20.53
CA THR A 420 15.21 6.43 20.18
C THR A 420 15.04 5.41 21.31
N ASN A 421 14.71 5.86 22.53
CA ASN A 421 14.72 5.03 23.74
C ASN A 421 13.79 3.82 23.70
N ASN A 422 12.72 3.89 22.88
CA ASN A 422 11.68 2.86 22.81
C ASN A 422 11.60 2.19 21.43
N LEU A 423 12.47 2.54 20.48
CA LEU A 423 12.40 2.04 19.11
C LEU A 423 12.59 0.54 19.02
N GLU A 424 13.55 -0.03 19.78
CA GLU A 424 13.77 -1.47 19.79
C GLU A 424 12.52 -2.24 20.22
N GLN A 425 11.83 -1.75 21.26
CA GLN A 425 10.60 -2.35 21.76
C GLN A 425 9.48 -2.26 20.72
N LEU A 426 9.33 -1.11 20.06
CA LEU A 426 8.34 -0.90 18.99
C LEU A 426 8.58 -1.86 17.82
N TYR A 427 9.82 -1.96 17.33
CA TYR A 427 10.17 -2.90 16.26
C TYR A 427 9.91 -4.35 16.69
N ARG A 428 10.28 -4.72 17.92
CA ARG A 428 10.06 -6.08 18.43
C ARG A 428 8.57 -6.43 18.45
N CYS A 429 7.72 -5.58 19.01
CA CYS A 429 6.27 -5.82 19.04
C CYS A 429 5.66 -5.84 17.63
N ARG A 430 6.08 -4.93 16.75
CA ARG A 430 5.69 -4.92 15.34
C ARG A 430 6.04 -6.23 14.63
N PHE A 431 7.27 -6.73 14.77
CA PHE A 431 7.69 -7.99 14.13
C PHE A 431 6.93 -9.19 14.68
N ARG A 432 6.59 -9.20 15.98
CA ARG A 432 5.76 -10.26 16.57
C ARG A 432 4.34 -10.27 16.01
N LEU A 433 3.74 -9.08 15.81
CA LEU A 433 2.46 -8.94 15.13
C LEU A 433 2.54 -9.47 13.68
N LEU A 434 3.54 -9.01 12.91
CA LEU A 434 3.74 -9.42 11.51
C LEU A 434 4.00 -10.92 11.35
N ARG A 435 4.65 -11.55 12.34
CA ARG A 435 4.81 -13.01 12.38
C ARG A 435 3.47 -13.72 12.50
N ALA A 436 2.61 -13.30 13.42
CA ALA A 436 1.29 -13.89 13.61
C ALA A 436 0.38 -13.62 12.40
N TYR A 437 0.44 -12.42 11.84
CA TYR A 437 -0.22 -12.07 10.58
C TYR A 437 0.19 -13.03 9.46
N SER A 438 1.49 -13.21 9.24
CA SER A 438 1.99 -14.10 8.18
C SER A 438 1.56 -15.55 8.39
N GLY A 439 1.56 -16.01 9.65
CA GLY A 439 1.10 -17.36 10.01
C GLY A 439 -0.38 -17.58 9.70
N LEU A 440 -1.24 -16.65 10.11
CA LEU A 440 -2.67 -16.70 9.82
C LEU A 440 -2.94 -16.57 8.33
N TRP A 441 -2.27 -15.64 7.63
CA TRP A 441 -2.46 -15.39 6.21
C TRP A 441 -2.16 -16.63 5.35
N LEU A 442 -1.06 -17.33 5.64
CA LEU A 442 -0.69 -18.56 4.92
C LEU A 442 -1.76 -19.64 5.06
N ILE A 443 -2.20 -19.90 6.30
CA ILE A 443 -3.22 -20.92 6.58
C ILE A 443 -4.57 -20.51 5.97
N HIS A 444 -4.96 -19.25 6.14
CA HIS A 444 -6.19 -18.69 5.61
C HIS A 444 -6.28 -18.85 4.08
N ASN A 445 -5.21 -18.47 3.36
CA ASN A 445 -5.16 -18.55 1.91
C ASN A 445 -5.15 -20.01 1.43
N GLU A 446 -4.39 -20.90 2.08
CA GLU A 446 -4.38 -22.34 1.76
C GLU A 446 -5.76 -22.99 1.95
N ARG A 447 -6.55 -22.53 2.93
CA ARG A 447 -7.87 -23.09 3.25
C ARG A 447 -9.03 -22.43 2.48
N GLY A 448 -8.74 -21.61 1.46
CA GLY A 448 -9.76 -21.02 0.58
C GLY A 448 -10.39 -19.73 1.13
N GLY A 449 -9.75 -19.09 2.12
CA GLY A 449 -10.16 -17.78 2.59
C GLY A 449 -9.83 -16.68 1.56
N ILE A 450 -10.72 -15.71 1.41
CA ILE A 450 -10.55 -14.59 0.49
C ILE A 450 -9.63 -13.55 1.14
N SER A 451 -8.42 -13.37 0.62
CA SER A 451 -7.50 -12.38 1.18
C SER A 451 -8.11 -10.96 1.10
N PRO A 452 -7.97 -10.13 2.14
CA PRO A 452 -8.44 -8.75 2.09
C PRO A 452 -7.58 -7.82 1.20
N PHE A 453 -6.66 -8.36 0.39
CA PHE A 453 -5.72 -7.63 -0.47
C PHE A 453 -5.92 -7.91 -1.94
#